data_AF-A0A3N4HWU0-F1
#
_entry.id   AF-A0A3N4HWU0-F1
#
_cell.length_a   1.000
_cell.length_b   1.000
_cell.length_c   1.000
_cell.angle_alpha   90.00
_cell.angle_beta   90.00
_cell.angle_gamma   90.00
#
_symmetry.space_group_name_H-M   'P 1'
#
loop_
_entity.id
_entity.type
_entity.pdbx_description
1 polymer ?
#
loop_
_entity_poly.entity_id
_entity_poly.type
_entity_poly.pdbx_seq_one_letter_code
_entity_poly.pdbx_strand_id
1 'polypeptide(L)'
;MSAPETKIPTDWNEEIRTQFLIDDAIKDMAVGGEDGYSPERFRSEDVEPFDFCALVPSDVAAPVHEAMITYFKTYPKWALKKYRRDHFLEIYEDYFCTHKKNNYQSQIPWPSWFVSVIRESLLFYAQSLGPYYDGLGCALLEERDSNAEAVDARWYYLVFLWFIGRADGVNPLSVRIQSGLMRKEQLFLIAETMKRMIGQLATLLSLDRPENMSQGERLQLTETEKVRLVEAYRITHRAAYALRRILEIRSERFEVLVTRYLEKDELHEQVVHDLEAAQRAYEDGVHEGTIVPYPNSAVKDSATVRGWLDPSGILQHFDAESSTWNGPDARIHDLSPMGILATVRDAYFSNSGRPELG
;
A
#
# COMPACT_ATOMS: atom_id res chain seq x y z
N MET A 1 -36.43 21.73 38.21
CA MET A 1 -35.04 21.79 37.72
C MET A 1 -34.88 20.64 36.74
N SER A 2 -35.01 20.94 35.45
CA SER A 2 -34.89 19.99 34.34
C SER A 2 -33.41 19.82 34.01
N ALA A 3 -32.94 18.58 33.87
CA ALA A 3 -31.58 18.29 33.45
C ALA A 3 -31.31 18.84 32.03
N PRO A 4 -30.10 19.32 31.73
CA PRO A 4 -29.80 19.86 30.41
C PRO A 4 -29.72 18.72 29.39
N GLU A 5 -30.45 18.88 28.28
CA GLU A 5 -30.35 18.03 27.10
C GLU A 5 -28.94 18.15 26.50
N THR A 6 -28.12 17.12 26.68
CA THR A 6 -26.88 16.95 25.94
C THR A 6 -27.20 16.64 24.48
N LYS A 7 -27.09 17.65 23.61
CA LYS A 7 -27.04 17.46 22.16
C LYS A 7 -25.76 16.72 21.79
N ILE A 8 -25.90 15.50 21.31
CA ILE A 8 -24.82 14.73 20.67
C ILE A 8 -24.46 15.42 19.35
N PRO A 9 -23.19 15.76 19.08
CA PRO A 9 -22.80 16.39 17.82
C PRO A 9 -23.01 15.45 16.63
N THR A 10 -23.74 15.92 15.63
CA THR A 10 -24.12 15.23 14.39
C THR A 10 -22.99 15.18 13.35
N ASP A 11 -21.74 14.94 13.78
CA ASP A 11 -20.55 15.05 12.90
C ASP A 11 -19.92 13.71 12.47
N TRP A 12 -20.70 12.63 12.54
CA TRP A 12 -20.30 11.30 12.05
C TRP A 12 -20.27 11.19 10.50
N ASN A 13 -20.63 12.26 9.78
CA ASN A 13 -20.70 12.27 8.32
C ASN A 13 -19.36 12.58 7.62
N GLU A 14 -18.36 13.13 8.31
CA GLU A 14 -17.02 13.33 7.72
C GLU A 14 -16.20 12.02 7.66
N GLU A 15 -16.38 11.13 8.63
CA GLU A 15 -15.68 9.83 8.69
C GLU A 15 -16.10 8.86 7.57
N ILE A 16 -17.32 9.01 7.05
CA ILE A 16 -17.78 8.25 5.89
C ILE A 16 -17.05 8.70 4.62
N ARG A 17 -16.65 9.97 4.50
CA ARG A 17 -15.96 10.49 3.31
C ARG A 17 -14.57 9.87 3.15
N THR A 18 -13.80 9.71 4.23
CA THR A 18 -12.42 9.19 4.20
C THR A 18 -12.32 7.82 3.51
N GLN A 19 -13.35 6.99 3.68
CA GLN A 19 -13.42 5.65 3.12
C GLN A 19 -13.76 5.61 1.62
N PHE A 20 -14.63 6.52 1.15
CA PHE A 20 -14.96 6.63 -0.27
C PHE A 20 -13.76 7.11 -1.09
N LEU A 21 -12.89 7.94 -0.51
CA LEU A 21 -11.84 8.65 -1.26
C LEU A 21 -10.67 7.78 -1.70
N ILE A 22 -10.46 6.60 -1.10
CA ILE A 22 -9.42 5.65 -1.54
C ILE A 22 -9.93 4.80 -2.70
N ASP A 23 -11.14 4.26 -2.58
CA ASP A 23 -11.79 3.52 -3.66
C ASP A 23 -12.11 4.46 -4.83
N ASP A 24 -12.46 5.72 -4.55
CA ASP A 24 -12.64 6.76 -5.55
C ASP A 24 -11.29 7.28 -6.08
N ALA A 25 -10.18 7.22 -5.34
CA ALA A 25 -8.86 7.44 -5.94
C ALA A 25 -8.45 6.31 -6.87
N ILE A 26 -8.69 5.06 -6.47
CA ILE A 26 -8.50 3.88 -7.31
C ILE A 26 -9.39 3.97 -8.55
N LYS A 27 -10.64 4.40 -8.40
CA LYS A 27 -11.55 4.65 -9.53
C LYS A 27 -11.11 5.86 -10.34
N ASP A 28 -10.74 7.00 -9.76
CA ASP A 28 -10.32 8.20 -10.48
C ASP A 28 -9.07 7.91 -11.31
N MET A 29 -8.11 7.16 -10.75
CA MET A 29 -6.96 6.64 -11.50
C MET A 29 -7.37 5.63 -12.57
N ALA A 30 -8.46 4.88 -12.39
CA ALA A 30 -8.96 3.89 -13.37
C ALA A 30 -9.95 4.46 -14.42
N VAL A 31 -10.62 5.58 -14.14
CA VAL A 31 -11.76 6.16 -14.89
C VAL A 31 -11.29 7.28 -15.82
N GLY A 32 -10.01 7.66 -15.80
CA GLY A 32 -9.41 8.61 -16.74
C GLY A 32 -9.53 8.27 -18.24
N GLY A 33 -10.19 7.17 -18.62
CA GLY A 33 -10.33 6.68 -20.00
C GLY A 33 -11.73 6.72 -20.65
N GLU A 34 -12.81 7.12 -19.96
CA GLU A 34 -14.18 6.96 -20.53
C GLU A 34 -14.65 8.09 -21.47
N ASP A 35 -13.95 9.22 -21.53
CA ASP A 35 -14.31 10.31 -22.45
C ASP A 35 -13.90 9.99 -23.90
N GLY A 36 -14.68 9.16 -24.59
CA GLY A 36 -14.79 9.11 -26.05
C GLY A 36 -13.45 9.07 -26.80
N TYR A 37 -12.50 8.27 -26.31
CA TYR A 37 -11.19 8.12 -26.91
C TYR A 37 -11.32 7.52 -28.31
N SER A 38 -11.18 8.37 -29.34
CA SER A 38 -11.01 7.94 -30.71
C SER A 38 -9.51 7.95 -31.03
N PRO A 39 -8.86 6.79 -31.21
CA PRO A 39 -7.44 6.69 -31.57
C PRO A 39 -7.08 7.50 -32.82
N GLU A 40 -8.07 7.74 -33.69
CA GLU A 40 -7.90 8.42 -34.97
C GLU A 40 -7.82 9.94 -34.86
N ARG A 41 -8.27 10.55 -33.75
CA ARG A 41 -8.26 12.01 -33.57
C ARG A 41 -6.87 12.60 -33.27
N PHE A 42 -5.88 11.77 -32.94
CA PHE A 42 -4.53 12.21 -32.62
C PHE A 42 -3.52 11.76 -33.67
N ARG A 43 -3.72 12.17 -34.94
CA ARG A 43 -2.70 12.05 -35.98
C ARG A 43 -1.53 12.99 -35.70
N SER A 44 -0.53 12.40 -35.03
CA SER A 44 0.90 12.68 -34.82
C SER A 44 1.61 14.02 -35.08
N GLU A 45 1.06 15.06 -35.69
CA GLU A 45 1.94 16.17 -36.17
C GLU A 45 2.01 17.43 -35.28
N ASP A 46 1.02 17.72 -34.43
CA ASP A 46 0.97 18.99 -33.68
C ASP A 46 1.16 18.89 -32.16
N VAL A 47 1.76 17.81 -31.65
CA VAL A 47 1.98 17.70 -30.19
C VAL A 47 3.27 18.42 -29.81
N GLU A 48 3.14 19.56 -29.13
CA GLU A 48 4.26 20.27 -28.53
C GLU A 48 5.09 19.32 -27.66
N PRO A 49 6.44 19.37 -27.75
CA PRO A 49 7.29 18.55 -26.92
C PRO A 49 7.06 18.88 -25.44
N PHE A 50 7.08 17.86 -24.59
CA PHE A 50 6.96 18.04 -23.15
C PHE A 50 8.12 18.89 -22.62
N ASP A 51 7.80 20.02 -21.99
CA ASP A 51 8.79 20.94 -21.46
C ASP A 51 9.23 20.51 -20.04
N PHE A 52 10.32 19.75 -19.97
CA PHE A 52 10.93 19.38 -18.70
C PHE A 52 11.45 20.59 -17.89
N CYS A 53 11.72 21.74 -18.52
CA CYS A 53 12.17 22.94 -17.81
C CYS A 53 11.03 23.61 -17.04
N ALA A 54 9.77 23.29 -17.36
CA ALA A 54 8.61 23.77 -16.62
C ALA A 54 8.42 23.04 -15.29
N LEU A 55 9.04 21.88 -15.10
CA LEU A 55 9.03 21.12 -13.84
C LEU A 55 10.00 21.78 -12.85
N VAL A 56 9.46 22.55 -11.91
CA VAL A 56 10.22 23.15 -10.82
C VAL A 56 9.92 22.36 -9.55
N PRO A 57 10.90 21.77 -8.83
CA PRO A 57 10.61 20.96 -7.66
C PRO A 57 10.09 21.81 -6.49
N SER A 58 9.12 21.29 -5.72
CA SER A 58 8.61 21.94 -4.51
C SER A 58 9.48 21.65 -3.29
N ASP A 59 9.48 20.39 -2.84
CA ASP A 59 10.16 19.91 -1.61
C ASP A 59 11.20 18.81 -1.89
N VAL A 60 11.34 18.47 -3.17
CA VAL A 60 12.29 17.47 -3.67
C VAL A 60 13.68 18.09 -3.80
N ALA A 61 14.69 17.43 -3.25
CA ALA A 61 16.07 17.89 -3.37
C ALA A 61 16.53 17.87 -4.85
N ALA A 62 17.36 18.84 -5.24
CA ALA A 62 17.82 18.99 -6.63
C ALA A 62 18.38 17.69 -7.26
N PRO A 63 19.23 16.89 -6.57
CA PRO A 63 19.72 15.63 -7.15
C PRO A 63 18.61 14.61 -7.43
N VAL A 64 17.57 14.56 -6.59
CA VAL A 64 16.42 13.68 -6.78
C VAL A 64 15.59 14.16 -7.96
N HIS A 65 15.37 15.47 -8.08
CA HIS A 65 14.68 16.06 -9.22
C HIS A 65 15.41 15.78 -10.54
N GLU A 66 16.73 15.97 -10.59
CA GLU A 66 17.55 15.64 -11.76
C GLU A 66 17.45 14.16 -12.14
N ALA A 67 17.43 13.25 -11.16
CA ALA A 67 17.21 11.82 -11.40
C ALA A 67 15.83 11.55 -12.00
N MET A 68 14.77 12.21 -11.52
CA MET A 68 13.43 12.07 -12.09
C MET A 68 13.37 12.58 -13.54
N ILE A 69 13.94 13.76 -13.82
CA ILE A 69 14.00 14.30 -15.19
C ILE A 69 14.78 13.37 -16.11
N THR A 70 15.88 12.78 -15.63
CA THR A 70 16.67 11.81 -16.39
C THR A 70 15.85 10.56 -16.71
N TYR A 71 15.13 10.04 -15.73
CA TYR A 71 14.24 8.90 -15.91
C TYR A 71 13.10 9.21 -16.90
N PHE A 72 12.38 10.32 -16.76
CA PHE A 72 11.30 10.65 -17.70
C PHE A 72 11.77 10.89 -19.13
N LYS A 73 13.03 11.28 -19.34
CA LYS A 73 13.62 11.37 -20.69
C LYS A 73 13.81 10.01 -21.35
N THR A 74 13.78 8.90 -20.61
CA THR A 74 13.79 7.55 -21.18
C THR A 74 12.41 7.11 -21.66
N TYR A 75 11.35 7.82 -21.29
CA TYR A 75 9.99 7.47 -21.70
C TYR A 75 9.81 7.64 -23.20
N PRO A 76 8.99 6.78 -23.83
CA PRO A 76 8.62 6.98 -25.22
C PRO A 76 7.81 8.27 -25.35
N LYS A 77 8.00 9.02 -26.46
CA LYS A 77 7.36 10.33 -26.66
C LYS A 77 5.84 10.34 -26.48
N TRP A 78 5.18 9.21 -26.73
CA TRP A 78 3.74 9.10 -26.56
C TRP A 78 3.30 9.16 -25.09
N ALA A 79 4.14 8.68 -24.16
CA ALA A 79 3.89 8.67 -22.72
C ALA A 79 4.05 10.05 -22.04
N LEU A 80 4.57 11.03 -22.80
CA LEU A 80 4.70 12.42 -22.35
C LEU A 80 3.52 13.28 -22.82
N LYS A 81 2.62 12.72 -23.64
CA LYS A 81 1.47 13.45 -24.18
C LYS A 81 0.42 13.63 -23.10
N LYS A 82 -0.12 14.84 -22.97
CA LYS A 82 -1.05 15.26 -21.91
C LYS A 82 -2.21 14.29 -21.59
N TYR A 83 -2.76 13.59 -22.58
CA TYR A 83 -3.91 12.68 -22.42
C TYR A 83 -3.53 11.19 -22.40
N ARG A 84 -2.23 10.90 -22.32
CA ARG A 84 -1.64 9.55 -22.22
C ARG A 84 -0.41 9.59 -21.34
N ARG A 85 -0.42 10.44 -20.32
CA ARG A 85 0.77 10.62 -19.48
C ARG A 85 0.86 9.40 -18.58
N ASP A 86 2.06 8.87 -18.47
CA ASP A 86 2.32 7.86 -17.45
C ASP A 86 1.93 8.39 -16.06
N HIS A 87 1.20 7.58 -15.29
CA HIS A 87 0.68 8.01 -13.99
C HIS A 87 1.77 8.43 -13.01
N PHE A 88 2.99 7.87 -13.08
CA PHE A 88 4.08 8.33 -12.23
C PHE A 88 4.53 9.75 -12.60
N LEU A 89 4.59 10.08 -13.90
CA LEU A 89 4.89 11.43 -14.35
C LEU A 89 3.80 12.41 -13.89
N GLU A 90 2.52 12.04 -14.00
CA GLU A 90 1.40 12.86 -13.51
C GLU A 90 1.51 13.13 -12.01
N ILE A 91 1.70 12.08 -11.20
CA ILE A 91 1.91 12.18 -9.75
C ILE A 91 3.11 13.07 -9.44
N TYR A 92 4.21 12.93 -10.18
CA TYR A 92 5.41 13.74 -9.99
C TYR A 92 5.19 15.22 -10.29
N GLU A 93 4.57 15.52 -11.44
CA GLU A 93 4.28 16.88 -11.88
C GLU A 93 3.27 17.57 -10.94
N ASP A 94 2.19 16.88 -10.58
CA ASP A 94 1.08 17.48 -9.84
C ASP A 94 1.39 17.69 -8.36
N TYR A 95 2.22 16.83 -7.76
CA TYR A 95 2.38 16.78 -6.31
C TYR A 95 3.79 17.12 -5.82
N PHE A 96 4.81 16.90 -6.64
CA PHE A 96 6.20 17.09 -6.24
C PHE A 96 6.89 18.24 -7.00
N CYS A 97 6.17 18.88 -7.92
CA CYS A 97 6.59 20.09 -8.61
C CYS A 97 5.66 21.27 -8.29
N THR A 98 6.18 22.49 -8.31
CA THR A 98 5.40 23.72 -8.22
C THR A 98 4.75 24.00 -9.57
N HIS A 99 3.48 23.67 -9.73
CA HIS A 99 2.74 24.08 -10.92
C HIS A 99 2.26 25.52 -10.78
N LYS A 100 2.58 26.38 -11.74
CA LYS A 100 2.09 27.79 -11.75
C LYS A 100 0.57 27.91 -11.80
N LYS A 101 -0.15 26.83 -12.17
CA LYS A 101 -1.60 26.85 -12.41
C LYS A 101 -2.45 26.27 -11.28
N ASN A 102 -1.85 25.54 -10.32
CA ASN A 102 -2.62 24.90 -9.26
C ASN A 102 -2.60 25.77 -8.00
N ASN A 103 -3.73 26.41 -7.70
CA ASN A 103 -3.97 27.12 -6.43
C ASN A 103 -4.00 26.18 -5.21
N TYR A 104 -3.84 24.87 -5.40
CA TYR A 104 -3.74 23.85 -4.36
C TYR A 104 -2.34 23.76 -3.72
N GLN A 105 -1.48 24.76 -3.93
CA GLN A 105 -0.13 24.86 -3.35
C GLN A 105 -0.11 25.11 -1.83
N SER A 106 -1.01 24.50 -1.06
CA SER A 106 -0.72 24.25 0.35
C SER A 106 0.26 23.09 0.41
N GLN A 107 1.57 23.37 0.29
CA GLN A 107 2.61 22.38 0.55
C GLN A 107 2.31 21.70 1.89
N ILE A 108 2.24 20.36 1.89
CA ILE A 108 2.06 19.62 3.13
C ILE A 108 3.36 19.82 3.94
N PRO A 109 3.28 20.34 5.18
CA PRO A 109 4.48 20.63 5.98
C PRO A 109 5.08 19.32 6.55
N TRP A 110 5.63 18.49 5.67
CA TRP A 110 6.22 17.21 6.03
C TRP A 110 7.40 17.41 6.98
N PRO A 111 7.50 16.61 8.06
CA PRO A 111 8.71 16.57 8.86
C PRO A 111 9.91 16.16 8.01
N SER A 112 11.07 16.79 8.24
CA SER A 112 12.28 16.59 7.42
C SER A 112 12.71 15.11 7.32
N TRP A 113 12.53 14.34 8.38
CA TRP A 113 12.83 12.90 8.39
C TRP A 113 11.87 12.10 7.49
N PHE A 114 10.62 12.53 7.37
CA PHE A 114 9.63 11.88 6.49
C PHE A 114 9.89 12.24 5.02
N VAL A 115 10.30 13.47 4.74
CA VAL A 115 10.75 13.90 3.40
C VAL A 115 11.87 13.01 2.86
N SER A 116 12.76 12.51 3.72
CA SER A 116 13.79 11.54 3.30
C SER A 116 13.18 10.25 2.73
N VAL A 117 12.10 9.74 3.33
CA VAL A 117 11.42 8.52 2.89
C VAL A 117 10.71 8.73 1.56
N ILE A 118 10.10 9.91 1.37
CA ILE A 118 9.50 10.32 0.10
C ILE A 118 10.56 10.31 -1.01
N ARG A 119 11.72 10.93 -0.75
CA ARG A 119 12.83 10.99 -1.72
C ARG A 119 13.35 9.61 -2.08
N GLU A 120 13.54 8.74 -1.07
CA GLU A 120 13.93 7.35 -1.27
C GLU A 120 12.92 6.59 -2.13
N SER A 121 11.63 6.83 -1.92
CA SER A 121 10.55 6.19 -2.68
C SER A 121 10.52 6.64 -4.14
N LEU A 122 10.73 7.93 -4.40
CA LEU A 122 10.81 8.46 -5.76
C LEU A 122 12.01 7.89 -6.50
N LEU A 123 13.19 7.88 -5.87
CA LEU A 123 14.42 7.31 -6.42
C LEU A 123 14.26 5.82 -6.71
N PHE A 124 13.71 5.05 -5.76
CA PHE A 124 13.48 3.61 -5.94
C PHE A 124 12.57 3.32 -7.13
N TYR A 125 11.51 4.12 -7.33
CA TYR A 125 10.64 3.97 -8.50
C TYR A 125 11.43 4.17 -9.80
N ALA A 126 12.10 5.32 -9.94
CA ALA A 126 12.79 5.69 -11.17
C ALA A 126 14.01 4.81 -11.49
N GLN A 127 14.69 4.28 -10.47
CA GLN A 127 15.93 3.53 -10.64
C GLN A 127 15.71 2.02 -10.73
N SER A 128 14.66 1.51 -10.09
CA SER A 128 14.45 0.07 -9.92
C SER A 128 13.09 -0.37 -10.41
N LEU A 129 12.00 0.10 -9.79
CA LEU A 129 10.66 -0.45 -10.04
C LEU A 129 10.18 -0.18 -11.47
N GLY A 130 10.23 1.07 -11.93
CA GLY A 130 9.83 1.46 -13.28
C GLY A 130 10.64 0.73 -14.36
N PRO A 131 11.99 0.87 -14.37
CA PRO A 131 12.85 0.19 -15.35
C PRO A 131 12.74 -1.34 -15.36
N TYR A 132 12.37 -1.96 -14.24
CA TYR A 132 12.11 -3.39 -14.17
C TYR A 132 10.87 -3.76 -14.99
N TYR A 133 9.72 -3.11 -14.73
CA TYR A 133 8.48 -3.37 -15.47
C TYR A 133 8.56 -2.95 -16.94
N ASP A 134 9.23 -1.85 -17.24
CA ASP A 134 9.48 -1.42 -18.62
C ASP A 134 10.29 -2.47 -19.39
N GLY A 135 11.28 -3.09 -18.74
CA GLY A 135 12.08 -4.16 -19.31
C GLY A 135 11.31 -5.45 -19.57
N LEU A 136 10.20 -5.69 -18.85
CA LEU A 136 9.31 -6.83 -19.08
C LEU A 136 8.37 -6.61 -20.28
N GLY A 137 8.39 -5.42 -20.89
CA GLY A 137 7.41 -5.05 -21.90
C GLY A 137 6.00 -4.92 -21.32
N CYS A 138 5.87 -4.82 -19.99
CA CYS A 138 4.64 -4.33 -19.37
C CYS A 138 4.52 -2.87 -19.80
N ALA A 139 3.67 -2.64 -20.81
CA ALA A 139 3.34 -1.29 -21.24
C ALA A 139 2.99 -0.42 -20.03
N LEU A 140 3.14 0.90 -20.17
CA LEU A 140 2.65 1.84 -19.17
C LEU A 140 1.19 1.51 -18.85
N LEU A 141 0.79 1.76 -17.60
CA LEU A 141 -0.42 1.21 -16.94
C LEU A 141 -1.76 1.31 -17.72
N GLU A 142 -1.81 2.13 -18.78
CA GLU A 142 -2.99 2.40 -19.62
C GLU A 142 -3.43 1.23 -20.54
N GLU A 143 -2.55 0.31 -20.95
CA GLU A 143 -2.89 -0.75 -21.93
C GLU A 143 -3.45 -2.04 -21.30
N ARG A 144 -4.22 -1.92 -20.22
CA ARG A 144 -4.74 -3.09 -19.50
C ARG A 144 -5.94 -3.69 -20.25
N ASP A 145 -5.71 -4.83 -20.90
CA ASP A 145 -6.80 -5.74 -21.26
C ASP A 145 -7.46 -6.21 -19.95
N SER A 146 -8.78 -6.03 -19.80
CA SER A 146 -9.51 -6.31 -18.56
C SER A 146 -9.43 -7.79 -18.12
N ASN A 147 -8.99 -8.66 -19.02
CA ASN A 147 -8.75 -10.08 -18.78
C ASN A 147 -7.28 -10.43 -18.46
N ALA A 148 -6.34 -9.49 -18.63
CA ALA A 148 -4.97 -9.68 -18.22
C ALA A 148 -4.85 -9.27 -16.74
N GLU A 149 -5.04 -10.25 -15.88
CA GLU A 149 -4.69 -10.27 -14.46
C GLU A 149 -3.17 -10.07 -14.23
N ALA A 150 -2.50 -9.27 -15.06
CA ALA A 150 -1.12 -8.89 -14.83
C ALA A 150 -1.08 -8.06 -13.55
N VAL A 151 -0.46 -8.69 -12.57
CA VAL A 151 -0.27 -8.28 -11.20
C VAL A 151 0.80 -7.18 -11.19
N ASP A 152 0.43 -5.94 -11.54
CA ASP A 152 1.35 -4.80 -11.65
C ASP A 152 1.52 -4.10 -10.28
N ALA A 153 2.68 -4.31 -9.66
CA ALA A 153 3.00 -3.73 -8.36
C ALA A 153 3.11 -2.20 -8.40
N ARG A 154 3.40 -1.61 -9.58
CA ARG A 154 3.51 -0.15 -9.75
C ARG A 154 2.20 0.54 -9.34
N TRP A 155 1.05 -0.07 -9.62
CA TRP A 155 -0.24 0.53 -9.29
C TRP A 155 -0.36 0.89 -7.81
N TYR A 156 -0.22 -0.08 -6.91
CA TYR A 156 -0.32 0.18 -5.47
C TYR A 156 0.84 1.00 -4.92
N TYR A 157 2.01 0.93 -5.56
CA TYR A 157 3.12 1.81 -5.25
C TYR A 157 2.78 3.28 -5.55
N LEU A 158 2.18 3.54 -6.71
CA LEU A 158 1.74 4.87 -7.13
C LEU A 158 0.58 5.38 -6.29
N VAL A 159 -0.36 4.52 -5.87
CA VAL A 159 -1.39 4.85 -4.88
C VAL A 159 -0.72 5.44 -3.62
N PHE A 160 0.35 4.81 -3.13
CA PHE A 160 1.08 5.29 -1.96
C PHE A 160 1.68 6.70 -2.18
N LEU A 161 2.33 6.92 -3.32
CA LEU A 161 2.88 8.22 -3.68
C LEU A 161 1.80 9.29 -3.86
N TRP A 162 0.65 8.92 -4.42
CA TRP A 162 -0.51 9.79 -4.54
C TRP A 162 -1.02 10.22 -3.15
N PHE A 163 -1.12 9.30 -2.19
CA PHE A 163 -1.54 9.62 -0.80
C PHE A 163 -0.58 10.57 -0.09
N ILE A 164 0.70 10.55 -0.42
CA ILE A 164 1.68 11.41 0.24
C ILE A 164 1.91 12.71 -0.54
N GLY A 165 1.77 12.69 -1.86
CA GLY A 165 1.95 13.87 -2.68
C GLY A 165 0.73 14.80 -2.66
N ARG A 166 -0.48 14.24 -2.66
CA ARG A 166 -1.70 15.01 -2.90
C ARG A 166 -2.09 15.84 -1.68
N ALA A 167 -1.92 17.15 -1.80
CA ALA A 167 -2.16 18.13 -0.74
C ALA A 167 -3.58 18.73 -0.73
N ASP A 168 -4.50 18.19 -1.51
CA ASP A 168 -5.86 18.71 -1.57
C ASP A 168 -6.66 18.35 -0.32
N GLY A 169 -7.73 19.10 -0.06
CA GLY A 169 -8.64 18.86 1.06
C GLY A 169 -9.49 17.58 0.95
N VAL A 170 -9.15 16.71 0.01
CA VAL A 170 -9.84 15.44 -0.24
C VAL A 170 -9.00 14.29 0.32
N ASN A 171 -7.68 14.34 0.16
CA ASN A 171 -6.82 13.28 0.68
C ASN A 171 -6.84 13.22 2.23
N PRO A 172 -7.23 12.07 2.82
CA PRO A 172 -7.26 11.87 4.27
C PRO A 172 -5.97 12.20 5.01
N LEU A 173 -4.82 11.86 4.41
CA LEU A 173 -3.51 12.03 5.03
C LEU A 173 -3.13 13.51 5.07
N SER A 174 -3.29 14.22 3.95
CA SER A 174 -3.00 15.66 3.87
C SER A 174 -3.89 16.46 4.83
N VAL A 175 -5.20 16.17 4.85
CA VAL A 175 -6.19 16.83 5.71
C VAL A 175 -5.80 16.68 7.18
N ARG A 176 -5.43 15.48 7.61
CA ARG A 176 -5.00 15.23 9.00
C ARG A 176 -3.72 15.95 9.36
N ILE A 177 -2.75 16.04 8.45
CA ILE A 177 -1.50 16.74 8.70
C ILE A 177 -1.75 18.25 8.81
N GLN A 178 -2.47 18.82 7.85
CA GLN A 178 -2.77 20.25 7.81
C GLN A 178 -3.62 20.70 9.01
N SER A 179 -4.50 19.84 9.51
CA SER A 179 -5.29 20.10 10.73
C SER A 179 -4.56 19.81 12.04
N GLY A 180 -3.32 19.30 11.99
CA GLY A 180 -2.56 18.91 13.19
C GLY A 180 -3.12 17.68 13.91
N LEU A 181 -3.98 16.89 13.25
CA LEU A 181 -4.56 15.66 13.78
C LEU A 181 -3.68 14.42 13.54
N MET A 182 -2.65 14.55 12.71
CA MET A 182 -1.70 13.47 12.44
C MET A 182 -0.70 13.32 13.58
N ARG A 183 -0.78 12.20 14.31
CA ARG A 183 0.17 11.89 15.39
C ARG A 183 1.52 11.45 14.83
N LYS A 184 2.58 11.66 15.61
CA LYS A 184 3.95 11.32 15.23
C LYS A 184 4.10 9.81 14.99
N GLU A 185 3.49 9.00 15.84
CA GLU A 185 3.54 7.54 15.80
C GLU A 185 2.86 7.00 14.54
N GLN A 186 1.70 7.57 14.15
CA GLN A 186 1.05 7.20 12.88
C GLN A 186 1.97 7.49 11.69
N LEU A 187 2.61 8.66 11.68
CA LEU A 187 3.50 9.03 10.59
C LEU A 187 4.76 8.15 10.56
N PHE A 188 5.25 7.75 11.73
CA PHE A 188 6.33 6.79 11.87
C PHE A 188 5.95 5.42 11.29
N LEU A 189 4.76 4.90 11.63
CA LEU A 189 4.27 3.62 11.09
C LEU A 189 4.11 3.66 9.55
N ILE A 190 3.64 4.78 8.99
CA ILE A 190 3.57 4.97 7.53
C ILE A 190 4.98 4.93 6.92
N ALA A 191 5.93 5.68 7.50
CA ALA A 191 7.30 5.69 7.02
C ALA A 191 7.95 4.30 7.08
N GLU A 192 7.74 3.57 8.16
CA GLU A 192 8.26 2.22 8.34
C GLU A 192 7.64 1.24 7.34
N THR A 193 6.34 1.36 7.07
CA THR A 193 5.64 0.58 6.04
C THR A 193 6.27 0.82 4.66
N MET A 194 6.54 2.08 4.30
CA MET A 194 7.18 2.43 3.02
C MET A 194 8.59 1.85 2.92
N LYS A 195 9.42 2.03 3.95
CA LYS A 195 10.79 1.52 3.96
C LYS A 195 10.84 0.00 3.83
N ARG A 196 9.96 -0.71 4.55
CA ARG A 196 9.85 -2.17 4.45
C ARG A 196 9.40 -2.61 3.07
N MET A 197 8.38 -1.95 2.50
CA MET A 197 7.94 -2.20 1.13
C MET A 197 9.09 -2.02 0.13
N ILE A 198 9.82 -0.90 0.20
CA ILE A 198 10.99 -0.62 -0.66
C ILE A 198 12.07 -1.67 -0.47
N GLY A 199 12.44 -2.01 0.77
CA GLY A 199 13.48 -3.00 1.06
C GLY A 199 13.12 -4.40 0.55
N GLN A 200 11.88 -4.83 0.73
CA GLN A 200 11.37 -6.10 0.22
C GLN A 200 11.36 -6.14 -1.31
N LEU A 201 10.85 -5.09 -1.96
CA LEU A 201 10.87 -4.97 -3.42
C LEU A 201 12.30 -4.92 -3.96
N ALA A 202 13.18 -4.12 -3.34
CA ALA A 202 14.58 -4.04 -3.75
C ALA A 202 15.24 -5.42 -3.69
N THR A 203 15.02 -6.17 -2.61
CA THR A 203 15.53 -7.53 -2.47
C THR A 203 14.96 -8.45 -3.57
N LEU A 204 13.64 -8.43 -3.76
CA LEU A 204 12.94 -9.28 -4.73
C LEU A 204 13.36 -9.00 -6.18
N LEU A 205 13.51 -7.73 -6.53
CA LEU A 205 13.84 -7.26 -7.89
C LEU A 205 15.34 -7.31 -8.20
N SER A 206 16.21 -7.36 -7.18
CA SER A 206 17.66 -7.49 -7.36
C SER A 206 18.11 -8.95 -7.57
N LEU A 207 17.23 -9.93 -7.38
CA LEU A 207 17.52 -11.33 -7.65
C LEU A 207 17.75 -11.52 -9.16
N ASP A 208 18.95 -11.96 -9.54
CA ASP A 208 19.45 -12.24 -10.89
C ASP A 208 18.48 -11.86 -12.02
N ARG A 209 18.67 -10.64 -12.55
CA ARG A 209 17.99 -10.24 -13.78
C ARG A 209 18.56 -11.13 -14.89
N PRO A 210 17.73 -11.89 -15.62
CA PRO A 210 18.26 -12.75 -16.67
C PRO A 210 18.99 -11.86 -17.69
N GLU A 211 20.28 -12.10 -17.86
CA GLU A 211 21.21 -11.30 -18.69
C GLU A 211 20.80 -11.22 -20.17
N ASN A 212 19.81 -12.02 -20.58
CA ASN A 212 19.36 -12.21 -21.95
C ASN A 212 18.02 -11.55 -22.30
N MET A 213 17.53 -10.57 -21.52
CA MET A 213 16.34 -9.80 -21.93
C MET A 213 16.70 -8.82 -23.05
N SER A 214 16.75 -9.31 -24.29
CA SER A 214 16.81 -8.45 -25.48
C SER A 214 15.51 -7.68 -25.62
N GLN A 215 15.60 -6.34 -25.63
CA GLN A 215 14.47 -5.43 -25.81
C GLN A 215 13.70 -5.77 -27.09
N GLY A 216 12.42 -6.16 -26.95
CA GLY A 216 11.47 -6.17 -28.08
C GLY A 216 10.84 -7.52 -28.44
N GLU A 217 11.31 -8.64 -27.91
CA GLU A 217 10.54 -9.88 -27.99
C GLU A 217 9.52 -9.92 -26.85
N ARG A 218 8.27 -10.29 -27.17
CA ARG A 218 7.19 -10.46 -26.19
C ARG A 218 7.64 -11.56 -25.23
N LEU A 219 8.23 -11.16 -24.10
CA LEU A 219 8.87 -12.06 -23.15
C LEU A 219 7.84 -13.09 -22.71
N GLN A 220 8.09 -14.36 -23.03
CA GLN A 220 7.43 -15.44 -22.33
C GLN A 220 7.93 -15.37 -20.88
N LEU A 221 7.07 -14.88 -19.99
CA LEU A 221 7.38 -14.82 -18.57
C LEU A 221 7.69 -16.23 -18.08
N THR A 222 8.90 -16.44 -17.58
CA THR A 222 9.27 -17.68 -16.91
C THR A 222 8.40 -17.86 -15.66
N GLU A 223 8.22 -19.09 -15.19
CA GLU A 223 7.46 -19.33 -13.95
C GLU A 223 8.06 -18.59 -12.75
N THR A 224 9.40 -18.52 -12.67
CA THR A 224 10.10 -17.73 -11.66
C THR A 224 9.73 -16.25 -11.72
N GLU A 225 9.62 -15.69 -12.92
CA GLU A 225 9.24 -14.29 -13.11
C GLU A 225 7.78 -14.04 -12.74
N LYS A 226 6.87 -14.96 -13.06
CA LYS A 226 5.46 -14.88 -12.63
C LYS A 226 5.35 -14.85 -11.11
N VAL A 227 6.04 -15.76 -10.42
CA VAL A 227 6.08 -15.78 -8.95
C VAL A 227 6.61 -14.45 -8.41
N ARG A 228 7.68 -13.92 -9.01
CA ARG A 228 8.26 -12.62 -8.63
C ARG A 228 7.25 -11.48 -8.78
N LEU A 229 6.50 -11.43 -9.88
CA LEU A 229 5.48 -10.40 -10.10
C LEU A 229 4.33 -10.51 -9.10
N VAL A 230 3.89 -11.72 -8.79
CA VAL A 230 2.86 -11.98 -7.77
C VAL A 230 3.33 -11.48 -6.40
N GLU A 231 4.55 -11.82 -6.00
CA GLU A 231 5.11 -11.38 -4.72
C GLU A 231 5.32 -9.85 -4.67
N ALA A 232 5.77 -9.23 -5.77
CA ALA A 232 5.94 -7.78 -5.84
C ALA A 232 4.62 -7.04 -5.60
N TYR A 233 3.53 -7.53 -6.18
CA TYR A 233 2.21 -6.98 -5.94
C TYR A 233 1.69 -7.24 -4.53
N ARG A 234 1.90 -8.45 -3.97
CA ARG A 234 1.51 -8.73 -2.59
C ARG A 234 2.15 -7.73 -1.65
N ILE A 235 3.45 -7.46 -1.83
CA ILE A 235 4.19 -6.46 -1.07
C ILE A 235 3.55 -5.06 -1.20
N THR A 236 3.29 -4.57 -2.42
CA THR A 236 2.73 -3.22 -2.59
C THR A 236 1.27 -3.11 -2.17
N HIS A 237 0.46 -4.15 -2.41
CA HIS A 237 -0.93 -4.23 -1.98
C HIS A 237 -1.04 -4.22 -0.45
N ARG A 238 -0.26 -5.05 0.25
CA ARG A 238 -0.20 -5.07 1.73
C ARG A 238 0.21 -3.71 2.27
N ALA A 239 1.21 -3.06 1.67
CA ALA A 239 1.64 -1.73 2.09
C ALA A 239 0.53 -0.68 1.93
N ALA A 240 -0.13 -0.65 0.77
CA ALA A 240 -1.26 0.26 0.53
C ALA A 240 -2.42 0.00 1.51
N TYR A 241 -2.71 -1.27 1.81
CA TYR A 241 -3.71 -1.64 2.80
C TYR A 241 -3.31 -1.21 4.22
N ALA A 242 -2.05 -1.41 4.61
CA ALA A 242 -1.51 -1.00 5.89
C ALA A 242 -1.60 0.52 6.08
N LEU A 243 -1.28 1.32 5.05
CA LEU A 243 -1.47 2.77 5.07
C LEU A 243 -2.90 3.16 5.44
N ARG A 244 -3.89 2.56 4.77
CA ARG A 244 -5.30 2.78 5.09
C ARG A 244 -5.62 2.43 6.55
N ARG A 245 -5.17 1.26 7.01
CA ARG A 245 -5.41 0.82 8.40
C ARG A 245 -4.75 1.73 9.43
N ILE A 246 -3.54 2.23 9.18
CA ILE A 246 -2.85 3.17 10.07
C ILE A 246 -3.67 4.45 10.24
N LEU A 247 -4.26 4.96 9.16
CA LEU A 247 -5.14 6.13 9.22
C LEU A 247 -6.43 5.85 10.01
N GLU A 248 -6.89 4.61 10.06
CA GLU A 248 -8.07 4.23 10.84
C GLU A 248 -7.77 4.06 12.34
N ILE A 249 -6.50 4.01 12.76
CA ILE A 249 -6.15 3.83 14.17
C ILE A 249 -6.58 5.07 14.98
N ARG A 250 -7.45 4.83 15.97
CA ARG A 250 -7.92 5.86 16.92
C ARG A 250 -7.22 5.79 18.27
N SER A 251 -6.52 4.69 18.57
CA SER A 251 -5.91 4.44 19.87
C SER A 251 -4.43 4.78 19.85
N GLU A 252 -4.07 5.93 20.44
CA GLU A 252 -2.67 6.32 20.66
C GLU A 252 -1.89 5.24 21.41
N ARG A 253 -2.50 4.61 22.43
CA ARG A 253 -1.87 3.53 23.18
C ARG A 253 -1.47 2.35 22.28
N PHE A 254 -2.31 2.01 21.31
CA PHE A 254 -2.00 0.96 20.34
C PHE A 254 -0.82 1.38 19.44
N GLU A 255 -0.81 2.61 18.95
CA GLU A 255 0.28 3.14 18.11
C GLU A 255 1.63 3.10 18.82
N VAL A 256 1.65 3.52 20.09
CA VAL A 256 2.85 3.47 20.95
C VAL A 256 3.29 2.04 21.20
N LEU A 257 2.36 1.11 21.45
CA LEU A 257 2.69 -0.30 21.65
C LEU A 257 3.31 -0.92 20.41
N VAL A 258 2.74 -0.68 19.23
CA VAL A 258 3.27 -1.19 17.95
C VAL A 258 4.62 -0.57 17.65
N THR A 259 4.76 0.74 17.81
CA THR A 259 6.04 1.44 17.58
C THR A 259 7.14 0.87 18.47
N ARG A 260 6.88 0.73 19.78
CA ARG A 260 7.84 0.11 20.71
C ARG A 260 8.14 -1.35 20.37
N TYR A 261 7.16 -2.08 19.87
CA TYR A 261 7.39 -3.46 19.41
C TYR A 261 8.36 -3.46 18.23
N LEU A 262 8.18 -2.57 17.25
CA LEU A 262 9.07 -2.44 16.09
C LEU A 262 10.47 -1.94 16.44
N GLU A 263 10.62 -1.18 17.54
CA GLU A 263 11.91 -0.69 18.04
C GLU A 263 12.71 -1.72 18.86
N LYS A 264 12.10 -2.85 19.24
CA LYS A 264 12.82 -3.90 19.98
C LYS A 264 13.77 -4.66 19.05
N ASP A 265 14.99 -4.90 19.54
CA ASP A 265 16.01 -5.70 18.85
C ASP A 265 15.58 -7.17 18.67
N GLU A 266 14.80 -7.69 19.62
CA GLU A 266 14.27 -9.06 19.59
C GLU A 266 12.75 -9.04 19.43
N LEU A 267 12.31 -9.19 18.18
CA LEU A 267 10.91 -9.47 17.88
C LEU A 267 10.58 -10.90 18.26
N HIS A 268 9.33 -11.17 18.67
CA HIS A 268 8.87 -12.55 18.81
C HIS A 268 8.72 -13.15 17.41
N GLU A 269 9.82 -13.70 16.88
CA GLU A 269 9.92 -14.21 15.49
C GLU A 269 8.80 -15.20 15.18
N GLN A 270 8.44 -16.06 16.13
CA GLN A 270 7.34 -17.00 15.98
C GLN A 270 6.00 -16.31 15.68
N VAL A 271 5.68 -15.23 16.40
CA VAL A 271 4.42 -14.48 16.18
C VAL A 271 4.43 -13.85 14.79
N VAL A 272 5.57 -13.28 14.37
CA VAL A 272 5.70 -12.69 13.03
C VAL A 272 5.55 -13.77 11.95
N HIS A 273 6.18 -14.93 12.14
CA HIS A 273 6.09 -16.06 11.23
C HIS A 273 4.65 -16.57 11.08
N ASP A 274 3.94 -16.75 12.19
CA ASP A 274 2.56 -17.26 12.18
C ASP A 274 1.58 -16.25 11.55
N LEU A 275 1.79 -14.95 11.80
CA LEU A 275 1.03 -13.90 11.13
C LEU A 275 1.28 -13.87 9.62
N GLU A 276 2.53 -14.02 9.18
CA GLU A 276 2.87 -14.09 7.77
C GLU A 276 2.28 -15.33 7.10
N ALA A 277 2.33 -16.50 7.77
CA ALA A 277 1.73 -17.73 7.27
C ALA A 277 0.21 -17.60 7.11
N ALA A 278 -0.47 -17.02 8.10
CA ALA A 278 -1.91 -16.75 8.04
C ALA A 278 -2.27 -15.75 6.92
N GLN A 279 -1.46 -14.70 6.75
CA GLN A 279 -1.65 -13.71 5.68
C GLN A 279 -1.48 -14.35 4.29
N ARG A 280 -0.47 -15.22 4.11
CA ARG A 280 -0.26 -15.93 2.84
C ARG A 280 -1.40 -16.87 2.51
N ALA A 281 -1.84 -17.67 3.47
CA ALA A 281 -2.99 -18.57 3.26
C ALA A 281 -4.24 -17.79 2.82
N TYR A 282 -4.47 -16.60 3.38
CA TYR A 282 -5.55 -15.72 2.94
C TYR A 282 -5.37 -15.23 1.50
N GLU A 283 -4.18 -14.76 1.13
CA GLU A 283 -3.89 -14.23 -0.20
C GLU A 283 -3.89 -15.31 -1.30
N ASP A 284 -3.37 -16.51 -0.98
CA ASP A 284 -3.45 -17.68 -1.85
C ASP A 284 -4.92 -18.04 -2.10
N GLY A 285 -5.73 -18.11 -1.04
CA GLY A 285 -7.15 -18.39 -1.18
C GLY A 285 -7.93 -17.33 -1.97
N VAL A 286 -7.57 -16.04 -1.85
CA VAL A 286 -8.15 -14.97 -2.68
C VAL A 286 -7.76 -15.15 -4.15
N HIS A 287 -6.49 -15.47 -4.43
CA HIS A 287 -6.00 -15.67 -5.78
C HIS A 287 -6.63 -16.89 -6.46
N GLU A 288 -6.82 -17.98 -5.71
CA GLU A 288 -7.48 -19.21 -6.16
C GLU A 288 -9.01 -19.09 -6.25
N GLY A 289 -9.58 -17.97 -5.79
CA GLY A 289 -11.02 -17.75 -5.74
C GLY A 289 -11.74 -18.61 -4.69
N THR A 290 -11.00 -19.25 -3.77
CA THR A 290 -11.57 -20.01 -2.65
C THR A 290 -12.00 -19.11 -1.49
N ILE A 291 -11.40 -17.93 -1.39
CA ILE A 291 -11.77 -16.87 -0.45
C ILE A 291 -12.30 -15.68 -1.24
N VAL A 292 -13.53 -15.24 -0.95
CA VAL A 292 -14.02 -13.96 -1.44
C VAL A 292 -13.27 -12.87 -0.66
N PRO A 293 -12.49 -12.00 -1.33
CA PRO A 293 -11.82 -10.91 -0.64
C PRO A 293 -12.86 -10.09 0.11
N TYR A 294 -12.54 -9.68 1.34
CA TYR A 294 -13.45 -8.88 2.14
C TYR A 294 -13.87 -7.68 1.30
N PRO A 295 -15.17 -7.45 1.03
CA PRO A 295 -15.57 -6.38 0.15
C PRO A 295 -15.03 -5.06 0.69
N ASN A 296 -14.49 -4.23 -0.21
CA ASN A 296 -14.13 -2.85 0.06
C ASN A 296 -15.37 -2.10 0.57
N SER A 297 -15.65 -2.17 1.88
CA SER A 297 -16.46 -1.29 2.73
C SER A 297 -17.84 -0.75 2.25
N ALA A 298 -18.32 -1.09 1.06
CA ALA A 298 -19.62 -0.68 0.54
C ALA A 298 -20.73 -1.59 1.06
N VAL A 299 -20.40 -2.81 1.48
CA VAL A 299 -21.30 -3.66 2.25
C VAL A 299 -20.97 -3.46 3.73
N LYS A 300 -21.68 -2.50 4.35
CA LYS A 300 -21.55 -2.14 5.77
C LYS A 300 -21.92 -3.25 6.77
N ASP A 301 -22.32 -4.43 6.31
CA ASP A 301 -22.84 -5.46 7.19
C ASP A 301 -21.93 -6.68 7.36
N SER A 302 -21.41 -6.79 8.59
CA SER A 302 -21.45 -7.99 9.44
C SER A 302 -20.13 -8.65 9.81
N ALA A 303 -19.03 -8.46 9.09
CA ALA A 303 -17.88 -9.34 9.28
C ALA A 303 -16.68 -8.70 10.03
N THR A 304 -16.41 -7.39 9.91
CA THR A 304 -15.39 -6.73 10.75
C THR A 304 -15.81 -6.57 12.22
N VAL A 305 -17.12 -6.57 12.49
CA VAL A 305 -17.68 -6.55 13.86
C VAL A 305 -17.74 -7.96 14.45
N ARG A 306 -17.83 -9.03 13.63
CA ARG A 306 -17.89 -10.41 14.11
C ARG A 306 -16.54 -11.14 14.07
N GLY A 307 -15.73 -11.00 13.03
CA GLY A 307 -14.53 -11.82 12.79
C GLY A 307 -13.39 -11.62 13.77
N TRP A 308 -13.29 -10.47 14.44
CA TRP A 308 -12.32 -10.27 15.53
C TRP A 308 -12.84 -10.73 16.90
N LEU A 309 -14.14 -11.01 17.03
CA LEU A 309 -14.80 -11.42 18.27
C LEU A 309 -15.39 -12.84 18.21
N ASP A 310 -15.42 -13.47 17.04
CA ASP A 310 -15.96 -14.80 16.80
C ASP A 310 -14.91 -15.70 16.11
N PRO A 311 -14.09 -16.43 16.89
CA PRO A 311 -13.10 -17.37 16.38
C PRO A 311 -13.71 -18.53 15.57
N SER A 312 -15.02 -18.77 15.67
CA SER A 312 -15.66 -19.96 15.08
C SER A 312 -15.71 -19.93 13.55
N GLY A 313 -15.69 -18.76 12.92
CA GLY A 313 -15.66 -18.62 11.46
C GLY A 313 -14.30 -18.98 10.82
N ILE A 314 -13.20 -18.86 11.56
CA ILE A 314 -11.86 -19.28 11.11
C ILE A 314 -11.68 -20.80 11.33
N LEU A 315 -12.30 -21.35 12.38
CA LEU A 315 -12.20 -22.77 12.73
C LEU A 315 -12.99 -23.70 11.79
N GLN A 316 -14.08 -23.22 11.18
CA GLN A 316 -14.92 -24.06 10.30
C GLN A 316 -14.26 -24.48 8.97
N HIS A 317 -13.20 -23.78 8.53
CA HIS A 317 -12.50 -24.14 7.30
C HIS A 317 -11.32 -25.11 7.50
N PHE A 318 -10.91 -25.39 8.73
CA PHE A 318 -9.77 -26.28 9.02
C PHE A 318 -10.17 -27.73 9.37
N ASP A 319 -11.46 -28.00 9.60
CA ASP A 319 -11.94 -29.33 10.02
C ASP A 319 -12.41 -30.24 8.86
N ALA A 320 -12.23 -29.84 7.59
CA ALA A 320 -12.79 -30.59 6.47
C ALA A 320 -11.93 -31.76 5.93
N GLU A 321 -10.67 -31.94 6.36
CA GLU A 321 -9.79 -32.99 5.80
C GLU A 321 -9.04 -33.88 6.81
N SER A 322 -9.49 -33.98 8.07
CA SER A 322 -8.78 -34.81 9.08
C SER A 322 -9.55 -36.03 9.61
N SER A 323 -10.65 -36.45 8.97
CA SER A 323 -11.35 -37.69 9.37
C SER A 323 -11.01 -38.86 8.44
N THR A 324 -9.86 -39.51 8.66
CA THR A 324 -9.69 -40.98 8.57
C THR A 324 -8.24 -41.36 8.92
N TRP A 325 -7.88 -41.30 10.21
CA TRP A 325 -6.76 -42.08 10.71
C TRP A 325 -7.06 -42.60 12.12
N ASN A 326 -7.48 -43.87 12.19
CA ASN A 326 -7.65 -44.61 13.43
C ASN A 326 -6.35 -45.37 13.72
N GLY A 327 -5.49 -44.79 14.55
CA GLY A 327 -4.34 -45.48 15.14
C GLY A 327 -4.29 -45.22 16.64
N PRO A 328 -4.20 -46.25 17.49
CA PRO A 328 -4.03 -46.06 18.92
C PRO A 328 -2.56 -45.74 19.23
N ASP A 329 -2.36 -44.84 20.20
CA ASP A 329 -1.08 -44.43 20.78
C ASP A 329 -0.25 -43.38 20.03
N ALA A 330 -0.69 -42.12 20.15
CA ALA A 330 0.22 -40.98 20.31
C ALA A 330 -0.42 -39.92 21.21
N ARG A 331 0.09 -39.78 22.45
CA ARG A 331 -0.20 -38.62 23.30
C ARG A 331 0.53 -37.41 22.72
N ILE A 332 -0.16 -36.62 21.92
CA ILE A 332 0.24 -35.26 21.57
C ILE A 332 -0.73 -34.34 22.31
N HIS A 333 -0.19 -33.48 23.18
CA HIS A 333 -0.95 -32.44 23.82
C HIS A 333 -1.51 -31.48 22.76
N ASP A 334 -2.81 -31.21 22.87
CA ASP A 334 -3.60 -30.31 22.03
C ASP A 334 -2.88 -28.98 21.72
N LEU A 335 -2.57 -28.75 20.45
CA LEU A 335 -2.22 -27.43 19.92
C LEU A 335 -3.44 -26.82 19.24
N SER A 336 -4.40 -26.37 20.06
CA SER A 336 -5.48 -25.49 19.65
C SER A 336 -4.97 -24.03 19.58
N PRO A 337 -5.48 -23.16 18.69
CA PRO A 337 -5.25 -21.72 18.71
C PRO A 337 -5.55 -21.04 20.06
N MET A 338 -6.37 -21.68 20.91
CA MET A 338 -6.58 -21.26 22.30
C MET A 338 -5.29 -21.35 23.16
N GLY A 339 -4.37 -22.26 22.82
CA GLY A 339 -3.05 -22.35 23.44
C GLY A 339 -2.17 -21.14 23.14
N ILE A 340 -2.30 -20.53 21.96
CA ILE A 340 -1.50 -19.37 21.55
C ILE A 340 -1.96 -18.11 22.29
N LEU A 341 -3.27 -17.89 22.40
CA LEU A 341 -3.82 -16.75 23.16
C LEU A 341 -3.65 -16.90 24.67
N ALA A 342 -3.73 -18.13 25.20
CA ALA A 342 -3.37 -18.42 26.59
C ALA A 342 -1.88 -18.19 26.84
N THR A 343 -0.99 -18.56 25.92
CA THR A 343 0.46 -18.36 26.06
C THR A 343 0.85 -16.89 25.98
N VAL A 344 0.23 -16.11 25.08
CA VAL A 344 0.46 -14.65 25.00
C VAL A 344 -0.06 -13.94 26.24
N ARG A 345 -1.23 -14.34 26.76
CA ARG A 345 -1.76 -13.80 28.02
C ARG A 345 -0.84 -14.16 29.19
N ASP A 346 -0.49 -15.43 29.32
CA ASP A 346 0.27 -15.93 30.47
C ASP A 346 1.71 -15.41 30.44
N ALA A 347 2.36 -15.28 29.28
CA ALA A 347 3.68 -14.65 29.15
C ALA A 347 3.69 -13.15 29.50
N TYR A 348 2.58 -12.44 29.24
CA TYR A 348 2.45 -11.02 29.56
C TYR A 348 2.15 -10.76 31.05
N PHE A 349 1.45 -11.68 31.72
CA PHE A 349 1.11 -11.56 33.14
C PHE A 349 2.12 -12.26 34.07
N SER A 350 2.90 -13.24 33.60
CA SER A 350 3.95 -13.90 34.38
C SER A 350 5.21 -13.06 34.56
N ASN A 351 5.44 -12.07 33.69
CA ASN A 351 6.58 -11.15 33.78
C ASN A 351 6.30 -9.86 34.57
N SER A 352 5.09 -9.70 35.13
CA SER A 352 4.81 -8.66 36.13
C SER A 352 5.25 -9.11 37.53
N GLY A 353 6.56 -9.26 37.71
CA GLY A 353 7.16 -9.44 39.02
C GLY A 353 6.73 -8.31 39.95
N ARG A 354 5.98 -8.64 41.01
CA ARG A 354 5.70 -7.71 42.10
C ARG A 354 7.03 -7.22 42.66
N PRO A 355 7.25 -5.90 42.85
CA PRO A 355 8.35 -5.46 43.67
C PRO A 355 8.10 -5.96 45.10
N GLU A 356 9.01 -6.77 45.62
CA GLU A 356 9.09 -7.06 47.03
C GLU A 356 9.41 -5.74 47.75
N LEU A 357 8.51 -5.31 48.63
CA LEU A 357 8.77 -4.24 49.57
C LEU A 357 9.72 -4.79 50.65
N GLY A 358 10.99 -4.37 50.57
CA GLY A 358 11.97 -4.44 51.65
C GLY A 358 12.22 -3.05 52.21
#